data_AF-A0A396HJT9-F1
#
_entry.id   AF-A0A396HJT9-F1
#
_cell.length_a   1.000
_cell.length_b   1.000
_cell.length_c   1.000
_cell.angle_alpha   90.00
_cell.angle_beta   90.00
_cell.angle_gamma   90.00
#
_symmetry.space_group_name_H-M   'P 1'
#
loop_
_entity.id
_entity.type
_entity.pdbx_description
1 polymer ?
#
loop_
_entity_poly.entity_id
_entity_poly.type
_entity_poly.pdbx_seq_one_letter_code
_entity_poly.pdbx_strand_id
1 'polypeptide(L)'
;MLCFLGFALFKLLDEGKLSQFQDLWEEFSSADAARKVVKLIAFSKFETISEATEEARFLIDGKASKGLRKFLRPHCDNETLCVTDAKLGCIIKEKLGPKIKCFHNNAVMELMRGIRYQLTELVTDLAVQDMPPMRLGLSGSLSIYKLKHSADKVYILLIV
;
A
#
# COMPACT_ATOMS: atom_id res chain seq x y z
N MET A 1 9.30 9.39 -3.50
CA MET A 1 8.11 10.18 -3.92
C MET A 1 7.06 9.98 -2.84
N LEU A 2 6.91 10.90 -1.87
CA LEU A 2 5.95 10.71 -0.77
C LEU A 2 4.52 10.76 -1.31
N CYS A 3 3.81 9.63 -1.26
CA CYS A 3 2.37 9.52 -1.53
C CYS A 3 1.70 8.81 -0.33
N PHE A 4 1.55 9.54 0.78
CA PHE A 4 0.63 9.15 1.85
C PHE A 4 -0.75 9.72 1.51
N LEU A 5 -1.48 9.02 0.63
CA LEU A 5 -2.82 9.43 0.20
C LEU A 5 -3.92 8.62 0.89
N GLY A 6 -3.58 7.46 1.43
CA GLY A 6 -4.56 6.52 1.94
C GLY A 6 -4.06 5.09 1.99
N PHE A 7 -4.99 4.17 2.27
CA PHE A 7 -4.80 2.74 2.09
C PHE A 7 -5.32 2.32 0.73
N ALA A 8 -4.50 1.63 -0.06
CA ALA A 8 -4.90 1.06 -1.33
C ALA A 8 -4.82 -0.46 -1.26
N LEU A 9 -5.89 -1.14 -1.65
CA LEU A 9 -5.96 -2.60 -1.69
C LEU A 9 -6.09 -3.06 -3.14
N PHE A 10 -5.11 -3.83 -3.59
CA PHE A 10 -5.08 -4.41 -4.92
C PHE A 10 -5.23 -5.92 -4.84
N LYS A 11 -6.05 -6.50 -5.72
CA LYS A 11 -6.07 -7.94 -5.98
C LYS A 11 -5.02 -8.27 -7.03
N LEU A 12 -4.20 -9.28 -6.77
CA LEU A 12 -3.40 -9.89 -7.82
C LEU A 12 -4.29 -10.82 -8.64
N LEU A 13 -4.40 -10.59 -9.95
CA LEU A 13 -5.20 -11.44 -10.84
C LEU A 13 -4.40 -12.62 -11.38
N ASP A 14 -3.07 -12.46 -11.49
CA ASP A 14 -2.16 -13.48 -12.01
C ASP A 14 -1.15 -13.91 -10.93
N GLU A 15 -1.50 -14.97 -10.20
CA GLU A 15 -0.65 -15.56 -9.17
C GLU A 15 0.65 -16.16 -9.72
N GLY A 16 0.68 -16.51 -11.02
CA GLY A 16 1.87 -17.05 -11.68
C GLY A 16 3.04 -16.06 -11.66
N LYS A 17 2.74 -14.76 -11.62
CA LYS A 17 3.72 -13.67 -11.52
C LYS A 17 4.46 -13.62 -10.19
N LEU A 18 3.95 -14.27 -9.13
CA LEU A 18 4.69 -14.42 -7.87
C LEU A 18 5.89 -15.37 -8.00
N SER A 19 5.89 -16.23 -9.03
CA SER A 19 6.95 -17.22 -9.29
C SER A 19 7.93 -16.77 -10.38
N GLN A 20 7.48 -15.93 -11.32
CA GLN A 20 8.30 -15.42 -12.44
C GLN A 20 8.66 -13.94 -12.23
N PHE A 21 9.72 -13.68 -11.47
CA PHE A 21 10.11 -12.33 -11.08
C PHE A 21 10.90 -11.56 -12.16
N GLN A 22 11.44 -12.23 -13.19
CA GLN A 22 12.36 -11.61 -14.16
C GLN A 22 11.68 -10.62 -15.12
N ASP A 23 10.40 -10.81 -15.43
CA ASP A 23 9.68 -10.02 -16.44
C ASP A 23 8.61 -9.08 -15.83
N LEU A 24 8.55 -9.00 -14.50
CA LEU A 24 7.54 -8.18 -13.80
C LEU A 24 7.57 -6.70 -14.25
N TRP A 25 8.75 -6.17 -14.56
CA TRP A 25 8.91 -4.77 -14.94
C TRP A 25 8.22 -4.42 -16.28
N GLU A 26 8.15 -5.36 -17.23
CA GLU A 26 7.48 -5.16 -18.52
C GLU A 26 5.98 -4.96 -18.32
N GLU A 27 5.39 -5.73 -17.42
CA GLU A 27 3.96 -5.67 -17.09
C GLU A 27 3.55 -4.34 -16.44
N PHE A 28 4.49 -3.62 -15.82
CA PHE A 28 4.26 -2.28 -15.26
C PHE A 28 4.79 -1.15 -16.16
N SER A 29 5.22 -1.47 -17.38
CA SER A 29 5.66 -0.45 -18.36
C SER A 29 4.51 0.41 -18.87
N SER A 30 3.29 -0.14 -18.88
CA SER A 30 2.07 0.60 -19.24
C SER A 30 0.97 0.40 -18.20
N ALA A 31 0.07 1.38 -18.08
CA ALA A 31 -1.07 1.30 -17.17
C ALA A 31 -2.03 0.15 -17.55
N ASP A 32 -2.26 -0.07 -18.83
CA ASP A 32 -3.13 -1.15 -19.33
C ASP A 32 -2.59 -2.54 -18.99
N ALA A 33 -1.27 -2.75 -19.09
CA ALA A 33 -0.65 -4.01 -18.68
C ALA A 33 -0.75 -4.19 -17.16
N ALA A 34 -0.49 -3.13 -16.38
CA ALA A 34 -0.60 -3.17 -14.93
C ALA A 34 -2.03 -3.51 -14.47
N ARG A 35 -3.06 -2.99 -15.14
CA ARG A 35 -4.49 -3.30 -14.86
C ARG A 35 -4.86 -4.77 -15.12
N LYS A 36 -4.11 -5.48 -15.97
CA LYS A 36 -4.32 -6.92 -16.21
C LYS A 36 -3.69 -7.77 -15.13
N VAL A 37 -2.59 -7.31 -14.53
CA VAL A 37 -1.90 -8.03 -13.44
C VAL A 37 -2.56 -7.74 -12.09
N VAL A 38 -2.93 -6.48 -11.84
CA VAL A 38 -3.53 -6.06 -10.58
C VAL A 38 -4.82 -5.30 -10.77
N LYS A 39 -5.76 -5.52 -9.86
CA LYS A 39 -7.06 -4.82 -9.85
C LYS A 39 -7.24 -4.09 -8.53
N LEU A 40 -7.53 -2.80 -8.58
CA LEU A 40 -7.90 -2.04 -7.38
C LEU A 40 -9.25 -2.58 -6.85
N ILE A 41 -9.27 -3.00 -5.58
CA ILE A 41 -10.48 -3.48 -4.89
C ILE A 41 -11.08 -2.36 -4.06
N ALA A 42 -10.23 -1.71 -3.27
CA ALA A 42 -10.64 -0.71 -2.31
C ALA A 42 -9.57 0.35 -2.18
N PHE A 43 -10.00 1.59 -2.02
CA PHE A 43 -9.11 2.71 -1.72
C PHE A 43 -9.75 3.57 -0.65
N SER A 44 -9.04 3.78 0.44
CA SER A 44 -9.45 4.63 1.54
C SER A 44 -8.52 5.83 1.58
N LYS A 45 -8.96 6.96 1.03
CA LYS A 45 -8.21 8.22 1.12
C LYS A 45 -8.23 8.76 2.55
N PHE A 46 -7.15 9.42 2.96
CA PHE A 46 -7.17 10.24 4.18
C PHE A 46 -7.82 11.58 3.87
N GLU A 47 -8.73 12.03 4.73
CA GLU A 47 -9.41 13.32 4.52
C GLU A 47 -8.56 14.49 5.00
N THR A 48 -7.70 14.26 6.00
CA THR A 48 -6.88 15.31 6.62
C THR A 48 -5.41 14.92 6.71
N ILE A 49 -4.54 15.93 6.69
CA ILE A 49 -3.08 15.78 6.87
C ILE A 49 -2.77 15.21 8.26
N SER A 50 -3.56 15.59 9.28
CA SER A 50 -3.43 15.09 10.65
C SER A 50 -3.67 13.59 10.72
N GLU A 51 -4.74 13.10 10.09
CA GLU A 51 -5.04 11.66 10.01
C GLU A 51 -3.91 10.90 9.30
N ALA A 52 -3.47 11.39 8.14
CA ALA A 52 -2.36 10.78 7.41
C ALA A 52 -1.04 10.76 8.22
N THR A 53 -0.78 11.80 9.02
CA THR A 53 0.42 11.90 9.87
C THR A 53 0.33 10.95 11.06
N GLU A 54 -0.83 10.84 11.70
CA GLU A 54 -1.05 9.88 12.79
C GLU A 54 -0.93 8.43 12.30
N GLU A 55 -1.51 8.12 11.14
CA GLU A 55 -1.40 6.82 10.51
C GLU A 55 0.06 6.48 10.17
N ALA A 56 0.80 7.44 9.60
CA ALA A 56 2.23 7.29 9.36
C ALA A 56 2.99 6.99 10.66
N ARG A 57 2.67 7.69 11.77
CA ARG A 57 3.27 7.45 13.09
C ARG A 57 2.97 6.06 13.62
N PHE A 58 1.70 5.62 13.59
CA PHE A 58 1.34 4.29 14.05
C PHE A 58 2.17 3.23 13.31
N LEU A 59 2.39 3.41 12.01
CA LEU A 59 3.13 2.45 11.19
C LEU A 59 4.64 2.52 11.42
N ILE A 60 5.21 3.69 11.72
CA ILE A 60 6.60 3.83 12.18
C ILE A 60 6.81 3.14 13.53
N ASP A 61 5.86 3.32 14.46
CA ASP A 61 5.83 2.69 15.78
C ASP A 61 5.57 1.18 15.74
N GLY A 62 5.30 0.61 14.55
CA GLY A 62 4.96 -0.79 14.42
C GLY A 62 3.59 -1.13 15.03
N LYS A 63 2.60 -0.25 14.87
CA LYS A 63 1.23 -0.43 15.34
C LYS A 63 0.25 -0.31 14.16
N ALA A 64 -0.77 -1.18 14.15
CA ALA A 64 -1.89 -1.04 13.22
C ALA A 64 -2.97 -0.17 13.86
N SER A 65 -3.29 0.95 13.20
CA SER A 65 -4.35 1.87 13.58
C SER A 65 -5.74 1.25 13.49
N LYS A 66 -6.75 1.96 14.00
CA LYS A 66 -8.15 1.55 13.87
C LYS A 66 -8.64 1.65 12.42
N GLY A 67 -8.15 2.64 11.66
CA GLY A 67 -8.49 2.85 10.25
C GLY A 67 -8.05 1.66 9.39
N LEU A 68 -6.78 1.27 9.48
CA LEU A 68 -6.23 0.12 8.77
C LEU A 68 -6.99 -1.18 9.07
N ARG A 69 -7.36 -1.41 10.34
CA ARG A 69 -8.14 -2.60 10.71
C ARG A 69 -9.57 -2.57 10.16
N LYS A 70 -10.22 -1.42 10.12
CA LYS A 70 -11.55 -1.28 9.51
C LYS A 70 -11.48 -1.50 8.00
N PHE A 71 -10.43 -1.04 7.36
CA PHE A 71 -10.18 -1.20 5.93
C PHE A 71 -9.91 -2.66 5.54
N LEU A 72 -9.09 -3.39 6.31
CA LEU A 72 -8.71 -4.77 5.97
C LEU A 72 -9.76 -5.82 6.35
N ARG A 73 -10.57 -5.58 7.39
CA ARG A 73 -11.60 -6.52 7.85
C ARG A 73 -12.52 -7.06 6.73
N PRO A 74 -13.14 -6.23 5.88
CA PRO A 74 -14.08 -6.71 4.86
C PRO A 74 -13.41 -7.40 3.67
N HIS A 75 -12.08 -7.28 3.50
CA HIS A 75 -11.39 -7.74 2.30
C HIS A 75 -10.37 -8.85 2.54
N CYS A 76 -9.98 -9.12 3.79
CA CYS A 76 -8.95 -10.11 4.13
C CYS A 76 -9.52 -11.39 4.76
N ASP A 77 -10.82 -11.66 4.61
CA ASP A 77 -11.41 -12.91 5.07
C ASP A 77 -10.91 -14.07 4.17
N ASN A 78 -9.96 -14.85 4.69
CA ASN A 78 -9.30 -16.02 4.07
C ASN A 78 -8.34 -15.78 2.89
N GLU A 79 -8.14 -14.55 2.43
CA GLU A 79 -7.16 -14.24 1.38
C GLU A 79 -5.73 -14.03 1.92
N THR A 80 -4.73 -14.17 1.06
CA THR A 80 -3.33 -13.99 1.45
C THR A 80 -2.94 -12.52 1.27
N LEU A 81 -2.63 -11.85 2.38
CA LEU A 81 -2.20 -10.45 2.37
C LEU A 81 -0.70 -10.35 2.10
N CYS A 82 -0.35 -9.81 0.94
CA CYS A 82 0.99 -9.45 0.57
C CYS A 82 1.36 -8.06 1.13
N VAL A 83 2.46 -7.99 1.88
CA VAL A 83 2.94 -6.77 2.56
C VAL A 83 4.35 -6.39 2.12
N THR A 84 4.61 -5.07 2.06
CA THR A 84 5.94 -4.51 1.75
C THR A 84 6.99 -4.84 2.82
N ASP A 85 6.57 -5.08 4.05
CA ASP A 85 7.45 -5.22 5.21
C ASP A 85 6.94 -6.35 6.09
N ALA A 86 7.82 -7.32 6.38
CA ALA A 86 7.48 -8.45 7.23
C ALA A 86 7.00 -8.02 8.63
N LYS A 87 7.54 -6.92 9.18
CA LYS A 87 7.12 -6.39 10.48
C LYS A 87 5.67 -5.94 10.44
N LEU A 88 5.28 -5.27 9.35
CA LEU A 88 3.91 -4.80 9.14
C LEU A 88 2.94 -5.98 9.02
N GLY A 89 3.34 -7.06 8.35
CA GLY A 89 2.60 -8.32 8.32
C GLY A 89 2.39 -8.93 9.71
N CYS A 90 3.42 -8.97 10.56
CA CYS A 90 3.29 -9.46 11.93
C CYS A 90 2.28 -8.64 12.75
N ILE A 91 2.34 -7.31 12.65
CA ILE A 91 1.43 -6.41 13.37
C ILE A 91 -0.01 -6.58 12.92
N ILE A 92 -0.24 -6.72 11.62
CA ILE A 92 -1.57 -6.99 11.06
C ILE A 92 -2.08 -8.33 11.57
N LYS A 93 -1.25 -9.38 11.52
CA LYS A 93 -1.61 -10.73 12.01
C LYS A 93 -1.98 -10.73 13.49
N GLU A 94 -1.24 -10.01 14.33
CA GLU A 94 -1.55 -9.87 15.75
C GLU A 94 -2.88 -9.13 16.02
N LYS A 95 -3.24 -8.15 15.17
CA LYS A 95 -4.40 -7.29 15.43
C LYS A 95 -5.68 -7.70 14.74
N LEU A 96 -5.60 -8.34 13.57
CA LEU A 96 -6.74 -8.82 12.79
C LEU A 96 -6.97 -10.32 12.98
N GLY A 97 -6.05 -11.01 13.64
CA GLY A 97 -6.16 -12.40 14.04
C GLY A 97 -5.44 -13.38 13.10
N PRO A 98 -5.32 -14.65 13.52
CA PRO A 98 -4.52 -15.67 12.83
C PRO A 98 -5.10 -16.12 11.46
N LYS A 99 -6.29 -15.62 11.08
CA LYS A 99 -6.95 -15.97 9.81
C LYS A 99 -6.29 -15.31 8.60
N ILE A 100 -5.58 -14.19 8.79
CA ILE A 100 -4.88 -13.50 7.71
C ILE A 100 -3.49 -14.10 7.54
N LYS A 101 -3.25 -14.75 6.40
CA LYS A 101 -1.90 -15.17 6.00
C LYS A 101 -1.18 -13.96 5.43
N CYS A 102 -0.17 -13.47 6.13
CA CYS A 102 0.69 -12.42 5.61
C CYS A 102 1.86 -13.03 4.84
N PHE A 103 2.09 -12.59 3.61
CA PHE A 103 3.17 -13.03 2.76
C PHE A 103 4.09 -11.86 2.40
N HIS A 104 5.38 -12.09 2.46
CA HIS A 104 6.40 -11.11 2.11
C HIS A 104 7.50 -11.81 1.32
N ASN A 105 7.75 -11.35 0.10
CA ASN A 105 8.77 -11.90 -0.79
C ASN A 105 9.33 -10.78 -1.69
N ASN A 106 10.49 -11.00 -2.31
CA ASN A 106 11.08 -10.09 -3.28
C ASN A 106 10.15 -9.84 -4.47
N ALA A 107 9.44 -10.87 -4.96
CA ALA A 107 8.45 -10.71 -6.03
C ALA A 107 7.32 -9.74 -5.63
N VAL A 108 6.85 -9.78 -4.38
CA VAL A 108 5.85 -8.85 -3.84
C VAL A 108 6.42 -7.43 -3.78
N MET A 109 7.69 -7.28 -3.40
CA MET A 109 8.33 -5.96 -3.37
C MET A 109 8.45 -5.34 -4.76
N GLU A 110 8.81 -6.13 -5.78
CA GLU A 110 8.86 -5.68 -7.18
C GLU A 110 7.46 -5.37 -7.74
N LEU A 111 6.46 -6.22 -7.48
CA LEU A 111 5.05 -5.93 -7.79
C LEU A 111 4.62 -4.59 -7.19
N MET A 112 4.87 -4.38 -5.89
CA MET A 112 4.53 -3.13 -5.21
C MET A 112 5.31 -1.92 -5.73
N ARG A 113 6.48 -2.13 -6.33
CA ARG A 113 7.25 -1.07 -6.99
C ARG A 113 6.61 -0.71 -8.33
N GLY A 114 6.20 -1.69 -9.13
CA GLY A 114 5.46 -1.50 -10.36
C GLY A 114 4.11 -0.80 -10.16
N ILE A 115 3.33 -1.23 -9.15
CA ILE A 115 2.07 -0.57 -8.78
C ILE A 115 2.31 0.88 -8.37
N ARG A 116 3.39 1.17 -7.62
CA ARG A 116 3.74 2.56 -7.27
C ARG A 116 4.06 3.41 -8.49
N TYR A 117 4.76 2.82 -9.47
CA TYR A 117 5.10 3.50 -10.70
C TYR A 117 3.85 3.87 -11.51
N GLN A 118 2.89 2.96 -11.61
CA GLN A 118 1.62 3.16 -12.31
C GLN A 118 0.48 3.65 -11.40
N LEU A 119 0.75 4.04 -10.15
CA LEU A 119 -0.30 4.27 -9.15
C LEU A 119 -1.25 5.39 -9.57
N THR A 120 -0.71 6.47 -10.13
CA THR A 120 -1.49 7.60 -10.65
C THR A 120 -2.48 7.14 -11.71
N GLU A 121 -2.05 6.21 -12.57
CA GLU A 121 -2.85 5.65 -13.66
C GLU A 121 -3.79 4.53 -13.20
N LEU A 122 -3.44 3.79 -12.13
CA LEU A 122 -4.27 2.71 -11.56
C LEU A 122 -5.38 3.24 -10.64
N VAL A 123 -5.18 4.43 -10.08
CA VAL A 123 -6.10 5.08 -9.13
C VAL A 123 -6.82 6.27 -9.80
N THR A 124 -6.84 6.35 -11.14
CA THR A 124 -7.38 7.47 -11.95
C THR A 124 -8.80 7.91 -11.59
N ASP A 125 -9.62 7.04 -11.00
CA ASP A 125 -10.98 7.40 -10.55
C ASP A 125 -11.01 8.21 -9.24
N LEU A 126 -9.88 8.36 -8.55
CA LEU A 126 -9.76 9.10 -7.30
C LEU A 126 -8.85 10.33 -7.49
N ALA A 127 -9.50 11.43 -7.85
CA ALA A 127 -9.10 12.82 -7.61
C ALA A 127 -7.58 13.07 -7.55
N VAL A 128 -6.92 12.99 -8.71
CA VAL A 128 -5.54 13.46 -8.93
C VAL A 128 -5.33 14.91 -8.47
N GLN A 129 -6.42 15.68 -8.34
CA GLN A 129 -6.43 17.09 -7.93
C GLN A 129 -5.98 17.34 -6.48
N ASP A 130 -6.16 16.37 -5.55
CA ASP A 130 -5.80 16.56 -4.13
C ASP A 130 -4.37 16.09 -3.79
N MET A 131 -3.66 15.47 -4.75
CA MET A 131 -2.31 14.93 -4.50
C MET A 131 -1.26 16.00 -4.19
N PRO A 132 -1.15 17.13 -4.92
CA PRO A 132 -0.09 18.10 -4.68
C PRO A 132 -0.15 18.81 -3.29
N PRO A 133 -1.30 19.32 -2.82
CA PRO A 133 -1.35 20.09 -1.56
C PRO A 133 -1.12 19.23 -0.31
N MET A 134 -1.65 18.00 -0.29
CA MET A 134 -1.49 17.09 0.85
C MET A 134 -0.02 16.67 1.02
N ARG A 135 0.71 16.46 -0.08
CA ARG A 135 2.14 16.07 -0.07
C ARG A 135 3.04 17.14 0.56
N LEU A 136 2.78 18.41 0.27
CA LEU A 136 3.55 19.53 0.83
C LEU A 136 3.32 19.65 2.35
N GLY A 137 2.06 19.56 2.80
CA GLY A 137 1.73 19.67 4.22
C GLY A 137 2.22 18.49 5.08
N LEU A 138 2.21 17.27 4.54
CA LEU A 138 2.80 16.10 5.20
C LEU A 138 4.31 16.17 5.26
N SER A 139 4.98 16.65 4.21
CA SER A 139 6.44 16.80 4.22
C SER A 139 6.89 17.72 5.35
N GLY A 140 6.20 18.85 5.56
CA GLY A 140 6.45 19.75 6.70
C GLY A 140 6.16 19.09 8.05
N SER A 141 5.01 18.41 8.18
CA SER A 141 4.61 17.77 9.45
C SER A 141 5.51 16.61 9.86
N LEU A 142 6.02 15.83 8.88
CA LEU A 142 6.89 14.67 9.11
C LEU A 142 8.37 15.07 9.27
N SER A 143 8.82 16.17 8.66
CA SER A 143 10.21 16.63 8.79
C SER A 143 10.54 17.17 10.19
N ILE A 144 9.54 17.67 10.93
CA ILE A 144 9.67 18.02 12.35
C ILE A 144 9.97 16.77 13.20
N TYR A 145 9.51 15.59 12.77
CA TYR A 145 9.69 14.31 13.45
C TYR A 145 10.95 13.56 12.98
N LYS A 146 12.12 14.23 12.85
CA LYS A 146 13.45 13.61 12.60
C LYS A 146 13.42 12.21 11.94
N LEU A 147 12.77 12.11 10.78
CA LEU A 147 12.48 10.83 10.14
C LEU A 147 13.71 10.41 9.31
N LYS A 148 14.67 9.76 9.96
CA LYS A 148 15.90 9.31 9.31
C LYS A 148 15.71 8.12 8.36
N HIS A 149 14.58 7.42 8.34
CA HIS A 149 14.41 6.27 7.45
C HIS A 149 12.95 6.07 7.02
N SER A 150 12.77 5.84 5.71
CA SER A 150 11.57 5.31 5.02
C SER A 150 10.55 6.32 4.50
N ALA A 151 10.97 7.21 3.60
CA ALA A 151 10.13 8.19 2.90
C ALA A 151 9.34 7.66 1.68
N ASP A 152 9.20 6.35 1.49
CA ASP A 152 8.60 5.76 0.26
C ASP A 152 7.45 4.78 0.51
N LYS A 153 6.88 4.72 1.72
CA LYS A 153 5.78 3.79 2.03
C LYS A 153 4.43 4.38 1.63
N VAL A 154 4.08 4.32 0.34
CA VAL A 154 2.65 4.26 -0.02
C VAL A 154 2.11 2.96 0.58
N TYR A 155 1.02 3.02 1.35
CA TYR A 155 0.39 1.84 1.94
C TYR A 155 -0.43 1.08 0.89
N ILE A 156 0.29 0.54 -0.09
CA ILE A 156 -0.23 -0.41 -1.04
C ILE A 156 -0.20 -1.77 -0.36
N LEU A 157 -1.38 -2.33 -0.18
CA LEU A 157 -1.61 -3.66 0.34
C LEU A 157 -2.11 -4.49 -0.84
N LEU A 158 -1.48 -5.64 -1.06
CA LEU A 158 -1.90 -6.58 -2.09
C LEU A 158 -2.59 -7.75 -1.42
N ILE A 159 -3.69 -8.20 -1.97
CA ILE A 159 -4.31 -9.47 -1.60
C ILE A 159 -4.26 -10.40 -2.81
N VAL A 160 -4.07 -11.67 -2.50
CA VAL A 160 -4.07 -12.80 -3.44
C VAL A 160 -5.22 -13.69 -3.04
#